data_AF-A0A2W5U4V0-F1
#
_entry.id   AF-A0A2W5U4V0-F1
#
_cell.length_a   1.000
_cell.length_b   1.000
_cell.length_c   1.000
_cell.angle_alpha   90.00
_cell.angle_beta   90.00
_cell.angle_gamma   90.00
#
_symmetry.space_group_name_H-M   'P 1'
#
loop_
_entity.id
_entity.type
_entity.pdbx_description
1 polymer ?
#
loop_
_entity_poly.entity_id
_entity_poly.type
_entity_poly.pdbx_seq_one_letter_code
_entity_poly.pdbx_strand_id
1 'polypeptide(L)' 'MAEQQRLYALYKAGKGNLAARPGYSNHQGGTAVDVATGGSYSSKAYKWLARNARQYGFVNDVRGEPWHWTYKR' A
#
# COMPACT_ATOMS: atom_id res chain seq x y z
N MET A 1 7.11 -6.95 -11.58
CA MET A 1 8.12 -6.03 -12.15
C MET A 1 7.57 -5.16 -13.29
N ALA A 2 7.10 -5.76 -14.40
CA ALA A 2 6.60 -5.00 -15.55
C ALA A 2 5.44 -4.05 -15.21
N GLU A 3 4.54 -4.46 -14.32
CA GLU A 3 3.44 -3.61 -13.86
C GLU A 3 3.92 -2.34 -13.15
N GLN A 4 4.84 -2.47 -12.19
CA GLN A 4 5.38 -1.32 -11.47
C GLN A 4 6.14 -0.36 -12.42
N GLN A 5 6.84 -0.88 -13.42
CA GLN A 5 7.46 -0.06 -14.47
C GLN A 5 6.42 0.75 -15.25
N ARG A 6 5.32 0.11 -15.65
CA ARG A 6 4.21 0.78 -16.33
C ARG A 6 3.58 1.87 -15.46
N LEU A 7 3.28 1.57 -14.20
CA LEU A 7 2.69 2.54 -13.26
C LEU A 7 3.61 3.74 -13.02
N TYR A 8 4.92 3.49 -12.82
CA TYR A 8 5.90 4.55 -12.64
C TYR A 8 6.07 5.41 -13.89
N ALA A 9 6.04 4.81 -15.09
CA ALA A 9 6.07 5.56 -16.34
C ALA A 9 4.84 6.48 -16.51
N LEU A 10 3.65 5.98 -16.16
CA LEU A 10 2.42 6.79 -16.18
C LEU A 10 2.48 7.94 -15.18
N TYR A 11 2.98 7.71 -13.97
CA TYR A 11 3.23 8.75 -12.97
C TYR A 11 4.16 9.85 -13.51
N LYS A 12 5.31 9.47 -14.08
CA LYS A 12 6.29 10.40 -14.66
C LYS A 12 5.74 11.20 -15.84
N ALA A 13 4.79 10.64 -16.58
CA ALA A 13 4.11 11.30 -17.68
C ALA A 13 2.90 12.16 -17.23
N GLY A 14 2.59 12.23 -15.93
CA GLY A 14 1.42 12.93 -15.40
C GLY A 14 0.07 12.28 -15.74
N LYS A 15 0.10 11.00 -16.14
CA LYS A 15 -1.08 10.22 -16.60
C LYS A 15 -1.53 9.16 -15.60
N GLY A 16 -0.89 9.08 -14.44
CA GLY A 16 -1.18 8.06 -13.43
C GLY A 16 -0.95 8.58 -12.01
N ASN A 17 -1.35 7.75 -11.05
CA ASN A 17 -1.18 8.03 -9.61
C ASN A 17 0.30 8.07 -9.22
N LEU A 18 0.60 8.66 -8.06
CA LEU A 18 1.92 8.55 -7.44
C LEU A 18 2.33 7.07 -7.36
N ALA A 19 3.54 6.75 -7.85
CA ALA A 19 4.03 5.39 -7.89
C ALA A 19 5.49 5.33 -7.44
N ALA A 20 5.84 4.30 -6.67
CA ALA A 20 7.22 4.02 -6.30
C ALA A 20 8.06 3.61 -7.53
N ARG A 21 9.37 3.87 -7.48
CA ARG A 21 10.31 3.38 -8.49
C ARG A 21 10.25 1.84 -8.55
N PRO A 22 10.38 1.20 -9.73
CA PRO A 22 10.47 -0.26 -9.83
C PRO A 22 11.58 -0.81 -8.93
N GLY A 23 11.31 -1.91 -8.22
CA GLY A 23 12.22 -2.43 -7.19
C GLY A 23 11.98 -1.91 -5.77
N TYR A 24 11.18 -0.85 -5.60
CA TYR A 24 10.95 -0.19 -4.30
C TYR A 24 9.49 -0.22 -3.84
N SER A 25 8.62 -0.96 -4.54
CA SER A 25 7.22 -1.15 -4.15
C SER A 25 7.07 -2.43 -3.32
N ASN A 26 6.49 -2.35 -2.13
CA ASN A 26 6.23 -3.53 -1.29
C ASN A 26 5.30 -4.54 -2.00
N HIS A 27 4.36 -4.07 -2.82
CA HIS A 27 3.46 -4.90 -3.63
C HIS A 27 4.20 -5.84 -4.59
N GLN A 28 5.39 -5.43 -5.03
CA GLN A 28 6.24 -6.25 -5.89
C GLN A 28 6.76 -7.50 -5.18
N GLY A 29 6.93 -7.44 -3.86
CA GLY A 29 7.35 -8.57 -3.04
C GLY A 29 6.23 -9.57 -2.73
N GLY A 30 4.98 -9.28 -3.14
CA GLY A 30 3.82 -10.11 -2.83
C GLY A 30 3.43 -10.10 -1.34
N THR A 31 3.96 -9.16 -0.57
CA THR A 31 3.73 -9.05 0.89
C THR A 31 2.83 -7.88 1.27
N ALA A 32 2.47 -7.00 0.34
CA ALA A 32 1.60 -5.86 0.62
C ALA A 32 0.23 -5.99 -0.04
N VAL A 33 -0.77 -5.40 0.61
CA VAL A 33 -2.15 -5.31 0.11
C VAL A 33 -2.72 -3.93 0.41
N ASP A 34 -3.54 -3.43 -0.49
CA ASP A 34 -4.31 -2.20 -0.29
C ASP A 34 -5.77 -2.55 0.05
N VAL A 35 -6.25 -2.10 1.21
CA VAL A 35 -7.62 -2.35 1.67
C VAL A 35 -8.52 -1.18 1.29
N ALA A 36 -9.40 -1.39 0.31
CA ALA A 36 -10.23 -0.35 -0.31
C ALA A 36 -11.08 0.48 0.69
N THR A 37 -11.61 -0.14 1.74
CA THR A 37 -12.44 0.55 2.75
C THR A 37 -11.62 1.30 3.80
N GLY A 38 -10.29 1.11 3.81
CA GLY A 38 -9.32 1.77 4.69
C GLY A 38 -8.84 3.13 4.20
N GLY A 39 -9.51 3.74 3.20
CA GLY A 39 -9.09 4.95 2.49
C GLY A 39 -8.82 6.21 3.33
N SER A 40 -9.10 6.19 4.63
CA SER A 40 -8.82 7.29 5.57
C SER A 40 -8.47 6.75 6.96
N TYR A 41 -7.56 7.45 7.65
CA TYR A 41 -7.21 7.20 9.05
C TYR A 41 -8.40 7.29 10.02
N SER A 42 -9.48 7.98 9.64
CA SER A 42 -10.69 8.09 10.46
C SER A 42 -11.72 6.98 10.20
N SER A 43 -11.55 6.21 9.11
CA SER A 43 -12.49 5.16 8.68
C SER A 43 -12.62 4.05 9.72
N LYS A 44 -13.81 3.43 9.78
CA LYS A 44 -14.06 2.28 10.68
C LYS A 44 -13.13 1.10 10.35
N ALA A 45 -12.90 0.85 9.05
CA ALA A 45 -12.02 -0.21 8.58
C ALA A 45 -10.56 0.04 9.00
N TYR A 46 -10.02 1.23 8.76
CA TYR A 46 -8.66 1.58 9.22
C TYR A 46 -8.53 1.39 10.73
N LYS A 47 -9.47 1.93 11.52
CA LYS A 47 -9.44 1.80 12.99
C LYS A 47 -9.46 0.35 13.46
N TRP A 48 -10.21 -0.51 12.78
CA TRP A 48 -10.20 -1.95 13.07
C TRP A 48 -8.86 -2.58 12.71
N LEU A 49 -8.32 -2.30 11.51
CA LEU A 49 -7.02 -2.81 11.08
C LEU A 49 -5.89 -2.33 11.99
N ALA A 50 -5.85 -1.05 12.35
CA ALA A 50 -4.85 -0.47 13.25
C ALA A 50 -4.80 -1.18 14.62
N ARG A 51 -5.93 -1.71 15.10
CA ARG A 51 -6.00 -2.47 16.36
C ARG A 51 -5.69 -3.96 16.21
N ASN A 52 -5.95 -4.55 15.03
CA ASN A 52 -5.97 -6.02 14.87
C ASN A 52 -4.93 -6.57 13.90
N ALA A 53 -4.52 -5.82 12.86
CA ALA A 53 -3.70 -6.30 11.75
C ALA A 53 -2.37 -6.91 12.19
N ARG A 54 -1.76 -6.37 13.26
CA ARG A 54 -0.50 -6.89 13.81
C ARG A 54 -0.60 -8.33 14.31
N GLN A 55 -1.79 -8.77 14.78
CA GLN A 55 -2.03 -10.16 15.18
C GLN A 55 -1.95 -11.13 13.99
N TYR A 56 -2.19 -10.62 12.78
CA TYR A 56 -2.11 -11.36 11.52
C TYR A 56 -0.79 -11.13 10.77
N GLY A 57 0.18 -10.43 11.39
CA GLY A 57 1.49 -10.15 10.79
C GLY A 57 1.54 -8.92 9.87
N PHE A 58 0.48 -8.13 9.79
CA PHE A 58 0.42 -6.93 8.93
C PHE A 58 0.68 -5.63 9.70
N VAL A 59 1.34 -4.68 9.04
CA VAL A 59 1.59 -3.32 9.56
C VAL A 59 1.28 -2.26 8.51
N ASN A 60 0.79 -1.09 8.95
CA ASN A 60 0.67 0.11 8.10
C ASN A 60 1.97 0.91 8.20
N ASP A 61 2.87 0.70 7.24
CA ASP A 61 4.25 1.22 7.27
C ASP A 61 4.55 2.25 6.16
N VAL A 62 3.57 2.56 5.30
CA VAL A 62 3.68 3.60 4.28
C VAL A 62 2.93 4.84 4.73
N ARG A 63 3.68 5.90 5.06
CA ARG A 63 3.11 7.15 5.56
C ARG A 63 2.23 7.81 4.51
N GLY A 64 1.01 8.17 4.90
CA GLY A 64 0.04 8.82 4.01
C GLY A 64 -0.88 7.84 3.27
N GLU A 65 -0.68 6.53 3.42
CA GLU A 65 -1.48 5.50 2.77
C GLU A 65 -2.21 4.64 3.82
N PRO A 66 -3.32 5.12 4.42
CA PRO A 66 -4.08 4.36 5.43
C PRO A 66 -4.65 3.03 4.90
N TRP A 67 -4.74 2.86 3.59
CA TRP A 67 -5.16 1.62 2.96
C TRP A 67 -4.03 0.59 2.83
N HIS A 68 -2.76 0.96 2.95
CA HIS A 68 -1.62 0.07 2.66
C HIS A 68 -1.19 -0.77 3.85
N TRP A 69 -1.10 -2.09 3.69
CA TRP A 69 -0.69 -3.00 4.76
C TRP A 69 0.35 -4.00 4.25
N THR A 70 1.50 -4.05 4.93
CA THR A 70 2.63 -4.94 4.59
C THR A 70 2.73 -6.08 5.60
N TYR A 71 2.82 -7.32 5.13
CA TYR A 71 3.14 -8.49 5.93
C TYR A 71 4.62 -8.51 6.32
N LYS A 72 4.92 -8.64 7.61
CA LYS A 72 6.28 -8.60 8.18
C LYS A 72 6.53 -9.60 9.32
N ARG A 73 5.78 -10.71 9.36
CA ARG A 73 5.99 -11.75 10.37
C ARG A 73 7.17 -12.65 10.01
#